data_AF-A0A227JDT5-F1
#
_entry.id   AF-A0A227JDT5-F1
#
_cell.length_a   1.000
_cell.length_b   1.000
_cell.length_c   1.000
_cell.angle_alpha   90.00
_cell.angle_beta   90.00
_cell.angle_gamma   90.00
#
_symmetry.space_group_name_H-M   'P 1'
#
loop_
_entity.id
_entity.type
_entity.pdbx_description
1 polymer ?
#
loop_
_entity_poly.entity_id
_entity_poly.type
_entity_poly.pdbx_seq_one_letter_code
_entity_poly.pdbx_strand_id
1 'polypeptide(L)'
;MDMSRQMISVLFAALTFSTAALASDISQTEYDAIAERIKPVGDVYLAGSEPVKEEPTGPRDGAKVYGTFCIACHASGVNGA
;
A
#
# COMPACT_ATOMS: atom_id res chain seq x y z
N MET A 1 -50.35 -8.29 -21.41
CA MET A 1 -49.11 -9.02 -21.08
C MET A 1 -47.87 -8.25 -21.54
N ASP A 2 -47.95 -7.48 -22.64
CA ASP A 2 -46.82 -6.66 -23.14
C ASP A 2 -46.38 -5.52 -22.22
N MET A 3 -47.32 -4.78 -21.62
CA MET A 3 -47.00 -3.66 -20.70
C MET A 3 -46.17 -4.11 -19.48
N SER A 4 -46.48 -5.30 -18.95
CA SER A 4 -45.76 -5.90 -17.82
C SER A 4 -44.37 -6.38 -18.22
N ARG A 5 -44.22 -6.98 -19.42
CA ARG A 5 -42.90 -7.35 -19.96
C ARG A 5 -42.02 -6.12 -20.21
N GLN A 6 -42.58 -5.04 -20.76
CA GLN A 6 -41.85 -3.79 -20.98
C GLN A 6 -41.41 -3.15 -19.66
N MET A 7 -42.28 -3.11 -18.65
CA MET A 7 -41.90 -2.64 -17.30
C MET A 7 -40.77 -3.46 -16.69
N ILE A 8 -40.84 -4.80 -16.79
CA ILE A 8 -39.81 -5.69 -16.25
C ILE A 8 -38.48 -5.50 -16.98
N SER A 9 -38.50 -5.35 -18.31
CA SER A 9 -37.29 -5.10 -19.11
C SER A 9 -36.64 -3.75 -18.79
N VAL A 10 -37.44 -2.70 -18.58
CA VAL A 10 -36.92 -1.38 -18.18
C VAL A 10 -36.29 -1.42 -16.79
N LEU A 11 -36.90 -2.14 -15.85
CA LEU A 11 -36.37 -2.30 -14.49
C LEU A 11 -35.03 -3.05 -14.49
N PHE A 12 -34.92 -4.12 -15.29
CA PHE A 12 -33.67 -4.87 -15.45
C PHE A 12 -32.56 -4.05 -16.12
N ALA A 13 -32.90 -3.23 -17.12
CA ALA A 13 -31.94 -2.32 -17.74
C ALA A 13 -31.43 -1.26 -16.77
N ALA A 14 -32.30 -0.69 -15.92
CA ALA A 14 -31.92 0.30 -14.93
C ALA A 14 -30.98 -0.28 -13.84
N LEU A 15 -31.22 -1.52 -13.41
CA LEU A 15 -30.38 -2.21 -12.41
C LEU A 15 -29.00 -2.59 -12.96
N THR A 16 -28.91 -2.93 -14.24
CA THR A 16 -27.64 -3.33 -14.89
C THR A 16 -26.78 -2.15 -15.35
N PHE A 17 -27.34 -0.94 -15.43
CA PHE A 17 -26.63 0.28 -15.80
C PHE A 17 -26.12 1.09 -14.58
N SER A 18 -26.45 0.67 -13.36
CA SER A 18 -26.07 1.41 -12.15
C SER A 18 -24.66 1.03 -11.69
N THR A 19 -23.63 1.64 -12.29
CA THR A 19 -22.27 1.67 -11.74
C THR A 19 -22.19 2.72 -10.63
N ALA A 20 -22.95 2.52 -9.54
CA ALA A 20 -22.80 3.37 -8.37
C ALA A 20 -21.46 3.06 -7.69
N ALA A 21 -20.49 3.96 -7.82
CA ALA A 21 -19.30 3.94 -6.98
C ALA A 21 -19.73 4.40 -5.58
N LEU A 22 -20.03 3.43 -4.71
CA LEU A 22 -20.24 3.70 -3.29
C LEU A 22 -18.88 4.05 -2.69
N ALA A 23 -18.66 5.33 -2.39
CA ALA A 23 -17.57 5.71 -1.50
C ALA A 23 -17.94 5.17 -0.11
N SER A 24 -17.09 4.30 0.45
CA SER A 24 -17.22 3.85 1.83
C SER A 24 -17.23 5.07 2.75
N ASP A 25 -18.26 5.22 3.57
CA ASP A 25 -18.24 6.22 4.65
C ASP A 25 -17.28 5.69 5.73
N ILE A 26 -16.04 6.18 5.69
CA ILE A 26 -14.99 5.81 6.64
C ILE A 26 -15.05 6.85 7.78
N SER A 27 -15.13 6.38 9.01
CA SER A 27 -15.14 7.25 10.19
C SER A 27 -13.80 8.01 10.33
N GLN A 28 -13.82 9.18 10.98
CA GLN A 28 -12.57 9.93 11.24
C GLN A 28 -11.53 9.07 11.98
N THR A 29 -11.96 8.21 12.90
CA THR A 29 -11.08 7.30 13.63
C THR A 29 -10.40 6.26 12.74
N GLU A 30 -11.08 5.79 11.69
CA GLU A 30 -10.49 4.87 10.72
C GLU A 30 -9.52 5.59 9.79
N TYR A 31 -9.84 6.83 9.39
CA TYR A 31 -8.90 7.69 8.66
C TYR A 31 -7.60 7.92 9.44
N ASP A 32 -7.69 8.28 10.72
CA ASP A 32 -6.52 8.50 11.57
C ASP A 32 -5.66 7.23 11.70
N ALA A 33 -6.30 6.08 11.86
CA ALA A 33 -5.60 4.79 11.94
C ALA A 33 -4.93 4.42 10.60
N ILE A 34 -5.51 4.81 9.46
CA ILE A 34 -4.87 4.63 8.15
C ILE A 34 -3.68 5.59 8.03
N ALA A 35 -3.88 6.88 8.33
CA ALA A 35 -2.85 7.91 8.27
C ALA A 35 -1.61 7.52 9.09
N GLU A 36 -1.81 7.00 10.30
CA GLU A 36 -0.73 6.54 11.16
C GLU A 36 0.05 5.35 10.57
N ARG A 37 -0.62 4.42 9.88
CA ARG A 37 0.03 3.25 9.24
C ARG A 37 0.79 3.62 7.98
N ILE A 38 0.32 4.63 7.24
CA ILE A 38 0.92 5.06 5.97
C ILE A 38 1.85 6.26 6.12
N LYS A 39 2.08 6.73 7.35
CA LYS A 39 2.96 7.87 7.59
C LYS A 39 4.34 7.61 6.97
N PRO A 40 4.96 8.62 6.33
CA PRO A 40 6.31 8.49 5.81
C PRO A 40 7.27 8.06 6.91
N VAL A 41 8.20 7.14 6.58
CA VAL A 41 9.28 6.73 7.49
C VAL A 41 10.42 7.73 7.56
N GLY A 42 10.33 8.82 6.80
CA GLY A 42 11.28 9.92 6.76
C GLY A 42 10.73 11.08 5.96
N ASP A 43 11.39 12.23 6.08
CA ASP A 43 11.01 13.47 5.44
C ASP A 43 11.79 13.69 4.14
N VAL A 44 11.19 14.44 3.22
CA VAL A 44 11.88 14.95 2.03
C VAL A 44 12.33 16.38 2.29
N TYR A 45 13.56 16.68 1.89
CA TYR A 45 14.09 18.03 1.93
C TYR A 45 13.69 18.79 0.67
N LEU A 46 13.47 20.10 0.79
CA LEU A 46 13.42 20.95 -0.38
C LEU A 46 14.83 21.10 -0.95
N ALA A 47 14.93 21.36 -2.26
CA ALA A 47 16.22 21.58 -2.91
C ALA A 47 16.96 22.76 -2.25
N GLY A 48 18.18 22.52 -1.79
CA GLY A 48 19.02 23.49 -1.09
C GLY A 48 18.86 23.52 0.43
N SER A 49 17.93 22.74 0.99
CA SER A 49 17.82 22.54 2.45
C SER A 49 18.29 21.15 2.88
N GLU A 50 18.98 20.42 2.01
CA GLU A 50 19.53 19.11 2.38
C GLU A 50 20.58 19.29 3.49
N PRO A 51 20.54 18.47 4.56
CA PRO A 51 21.62 18.44 5.53
C PRO A 51 22.92 18.04 4.84
N VAL A 52 24.07 18.43 5.43
CA VAL A 52 25.38 17.94 4.98
C VAL A 52 25.35 16.42 5.07
N LYS A 53 25.23 15.78 3.90
CA LYS A 53 25.14 14.33 3.78
C LYS A 53 26.51 13.76 4.12
N GLU A 54 26.56 12.81 5.05
CA GLU A 54 27.78 12.01 5.18
C GLU A 54 28.05 11.33 3.84
N GLU A 55 29.32 11.35 3.43
CA GLU A 55 29.79 10.64 2.25
C GLU A 55 29.29 9.19 2.33
N PRO A 56 28.57 8.69 1.31
CA PRO A 56 28.16 7.30 1.31
C PRO A 56 29.42 6.44 1.44
N THR A 57 29.47 5.60 2.48
CA THR A 57 30.64 4.76 2.81
C THR A 57 30.90 3.62 1.82
N GLY A 58 30.38 3.76 0.59
CA GLY A 58 30.40 2.77 -0.47
C GLY A 58 29.25 1.76 -0.38
N PRO A 59 29.20 0.82 -1.33
CA PRO A 59 28.27 -0.30 -1.30
C PRO A 59 28.43 -1.10 -0.01
N ARG A 60 27.31 -1.50 0.59
CA ARG A 60 27.34 -2.43 1.72
C ARG A 60 27.84 -3.79 1.23
N ASP A 61 28.83 -4.35 1.93
CA ASP A 61 29.25 -5.73 1.71
C ASP A 61 28.13 -6.71 2.12
N GLY A 62 27.79 -7.63 1.22
CA GLY A 62 26.71 -8.59 1.42
C GLY A 62 26.98 -9.55 2.56
N ALA A 63 28.23 -9.96 2.76
CA ALA A 63 28.59 -10.85 3.87
C ALA A 63 28.40 -10.15 5.22
N LYS A 64 28.75 -8.86 5.33
CA LYS A 64 28.49 -8.07 6.53
C LYS A 64 27.00 -7.89 6.83
N VAL A 65 26.17 -7.63 5.81
CA VAL A 65 24.71 -7.55 5.98
C VAL A 65 24.15 -8.88 6.47
N TYR A 66 24.53 -9.98 5.81
CA TYR A 66 24.11 -11.33 6.18
C TYR A 66 24.50 -11.68 7.62
N GLY A 67 25.75 -11.43 8.01
CA GLY A 67 26.25 -11.68 9.36
C GLY A 67 25.59 -10.82 10.44
N THR A 68 25.11 -9.63 10.10
CA THR A 68 24.50 -8.72 11.09
C THR A 68 23.02 -9.01 11.31
N PHE A 69 22.28 -9.27 10.24
CA PHE A 69 20.81 -9.30 10.29
C PHE A 69 20.20 -10.67 10.04
N CYS A 70 20.88 -11.56 9.30
CA CYS A 70 20.28 -12.78 8.76
C CYS A 70 20.77 -14.05 9.46
N ILE A 71 22.02 -14.06 9.93
CA ILE A 71 22.72 -15.28 10.38
C ILE A 71 22.04 -15.95 11.57
N ALA A 72 21.37 -15.20 12.44
CA ALA A 72 20.70 -15.76 13.61
C ALA A 72 19.61 -16.79 13.24
N CYS A 73 18.95 -16.61 12.10
CA CYS A 73 17.92 -17.52 11.60
C CYS A 73 18.42 -18.40 10.43
N HIS A 74 19.41 -17.92 9.66
CA HIS A 74 19.86 -18.58 8.42
C HIS A 74 21.26 -19.19 8.52
N ALA A 75 21.82 -19.41 9.71
CA ALA A 75 23.19 -19.93 9.87
C ALA A 75 23.48 -21.24 9.11
N SER A 76 22.47 -22.09 8.89
CA SER A 76 22.54 -23.32 8.09
C SER A 76 22.61 -23.09 6.57
N GLY A 77 22.49 -21.84 6.12
CA GLY A 77 22.52 -21.41 4.73
C GLY A 77 21.12 -21.29 4.10
N VAL A 78 21.05 -20.60 2.96
CA VAL A 78 19.84 -20.46 2.12
C VAL A 78 19.27 -21.79 1.61
N ASN A 79 19.99 -22.89 1.83
CA ASN A 79 19.61 -24.26 1.45
C ASN A 79 19.31 -25.18 2.66
N GLY A 80 19.02 -24.63 3.85
CA GLY A 80 18.77 -25.45 5.05
C GLY A 80 17.96 -24.80 6.15
N ALA A 81 16.92 -24.04 5.80
CA ALA A 81 15.74 -23.81 6.64
C ALA A 81 14.62 -24.76 6.20
#